data_AF-A0A3M1DV85-F1
#
_entry.id   AF-A0A3M1DV85-F1
#
_cell.length_a   1.000
_cell.length_b   1.000
_cell.length_c   1.000
_cell.angle_alpha   90.00
_cell.angle_beta   90.00
_cell.angle_gamma   90.00
#
_symmetry.space_group_name_H-M   'P 1'
#
loop_
_entity.id
_entity.type
_entity.pdbx_description
1 polymer ?
#
loop_
_entity_poly.entity_id
_entity_poly.type
_entity_poly.pdbx_seq_one_letter_code
_entity_poly.pdbx_strand_id
1 'polypeptide(L)' 'MVPEEVRKRVEELRREIHYHNYRYYVLDSPVISNAEYDALLR' A
#
# COMPACT_ATOMS: atom_id res chain seq x y z
N MET A 1 -14.88 13.44 15.45
CA MET A 1 -13.94 14.00 14.45
C MET A 1 -12.72 13.10 14.42
N VAL A 2 -12.34 12.57 13.26
CA VAL A 2 -11.11 11.77 13.14
C VAL A 2 -9.92 12.73 13.25
N PRO A 3 -8.89 12.43 14.07
CA PRO A 3 -7.70 13.28 14.16
C PRO A 3 -7.01 13.43 12.80
N GLU A 4 -6.48 14.63 12.52
CA GLU A 4 -5.78 14.94 11.28
C GLU A 4 -4.63 13.96 11.01
N GLU A 5 -3.90 13.58 12.05
CA GLU A 5 -2.79 12.64 12.00
C GLU A 5 -3.24 11.24 11.56
N VAL A 6 -4.39 10.77 12.04
CA VAL A 6 -4.97 9.50 11.60
C VAL A 6 -5.35 9.57 10.12
N ARG A 7 -5.90 10.70 9.65
CA ARG A 7 -6.23 10.88 8.23
C ARG A 7 -4.98 10.84 7.35
N LYS A 8 -3.93 11.57 7.72
CA LYS A 8 -2.64 11.57 7.00
C LYS A 8 -2.03 10.18 6.94
N ARG A 9 -2.04 9.46 8.06
CA ARG A 9 -1.51 8.09 8.12
C ARG A 9 -2.28 7.15 7.19
N VAL A 10 -3.60 7.26 7.16
CA VAL A 10 -4.44 6.46 6.25
C VAL A 10 -4.15 6.79 4.78
N GLU A 11 -3.95 8.06 4.43
CA GLU A 11 -3.59 8.46 3.07
C GLU A 11 -2.21 7.94 2.64
N GLU A 12 -1.23 7.97 3.54
CA GLU A 12 0.10 7.39 3.28
C GLU A 12 0.02 5.89 3.00
N LEU A 13 -0.66 5.14 3.88
CA LEU A 13 -0.83 3.70 3.72
C LEU A 13 -1.56 3.37 2.41
N ARG A 14 -2.59 4.14 2.05
CA ARG A 14 -3.28 3.99 0.77
C ARG A 14 -2.35 4.21 -0.42
N ARG A 15 -1.52 5.25 -0.39
CA ARG A 15 -0.55 5.51 -1.48
C ARG A 15 0.45 4.37 -1.62
N GLU A 16 0.96 3.87 -0.50
CA GLU A 16 1.92 2.76 -0.47
C GLU A 16 1.31 1.48 -1.06
N ILE A 17 0.11 1.10 -0.62
CA ILE A 17 -0.62 -0.06 -1.17
C ILE A 17 -0.88 0.12 -2.68
N HIS A 18 -1.33 1.30 -3.12
CA HIS A 18 -1.56 1.54 -4.55
C HIS A 18 -0.29 1.44 -5.38
N TYR A 19 0.84 1.93 -4.87
CA TYR A 19 2.13 1.81 -5.53
C TYR A 19 2.51 0.33 -5.70
N HIS A 20 2.40 -0.49 -4.66
CA HIS A 20 2.71 -1.90 -4.74
C HIS A 20 1.74 -2.68 -5.65
N ASN A 21 0.44 -2.40 -5.57
CA ASN A 21 -0.57 -3.02 -6.44
C ASN A 21 -0.32 -2.70 -7.92
N TYR A 22 0.01 -1.44 -8.25
CA TYR A 22 0.28 -1.04 -9.63
C TYR A 22 1.51 -1.78 -10.18
N ARG A 23 2.57 -1.87 -9.37
CA ARG A 23 3.79 -2.59 -9.74
C ARG A 23 3.57 -4.08 -9.91
N TYR A 24 2.76 -4.69 -9.03
CA TYR A 24 2.47 -6.12 -9.05
C TYR A 24 1.54 -6.49 -10.21
N TYR A 25 0.43 -5.78 -10.39
CA TYR A 25 -0.60 -6.16 -11.37
C TYR A 25 -0.45 -5.52 -12.76
N VAL A 26 0.14 -4.32 -12.86
CA VAL A 26 0.20 -3.58 -14.14
C VAL A 26 1.58 -3.66 -14.77
N LEU A 27 2.63 -3.44 -13.96
CA LEU A 27 4.00 -3.41 -14.48
C LEU A 27 4.71 -4.76 -14.48
N ASP A 28 4.11 -5.79 -13.87
CA ASP A 28 4.74 -7.11 -13.66
C ASP A 28 6.18 -6.98 -13.08
N SER A 29 6.35 -6.01 -12.18
CA SER A 29 7.64 -5.61 -11.63
C SER A 29 7.53 -5.39 -10.11
N PRO A 30 7.23 -6.45 -9.35
CA PRO A 30 7.10 -6.36 -7.89
C PRO A 30 8.42 -5.90 -7.26
N VAL A 31 8.31 -5.02 -6.26
CA VAL A 31 9.45 -4.48 -5.47
C VAL A 31 9.52 -5.04 -4.06
N ILE A 32 8.50 -5.80 -3.65
CA ILE A 32 8.40 -6.50 -2.38
C ILE A 32 8.06 -7.96 -2.65
N SER A 33 8.40 -8.84 -1.73
CA SER A 33 8.07 -10.25 -1.84
C SER A 33 6.56 -10.49 -1.74
N ASN A 34 6.09 -11.63 -2.26
CA ASN A 34 4.68 -12.01 -2.15
C ASN A 34 4.18 -12.03 -0.69
N ALA A 35 5.03 -12.47 0.26
CA ALA A 35 4.68 -12.50 1.67
C ALA A 35 4.49 -11.10 2.28
N GLU A 36 5.32 -10.13 1.88
CA GLU A 36 5.18 -8.73 2.29
C GLU A 36 3.93 -8.09 1.67
N TYR A 37 3.65 -8.41 0.41
CA TYR A 37 2.44 -7.95 -0.27
C TYR A 37 1.16 -8.51 0.38
N ASP A 38 1.15 -9.79 0.73
CA ASP A 38 0.04 -10.41 1.45
C ASP A 38 -0.17 -9.78 2.85
N ALA A 39 0.91 -9.34 3.50
CA ALA A 39 0.84 -8.62 4.77
C ALA A 39 0.27 -7.21 4.62
N LEU A 40 0.49 -6.53 3.49
CA LEU A 40 -0.10 -5.22 3.18
C LEU A 40 -1.61 -5.28 2.91
N LEU A 41 -2.12 -6.42 2.43
CA LEU A 41 -3.53 -6.61 2.08
C LEU A 41 -4.40 -7.15 3.23
N ARG A 42 -3.80 -7.57 4.36
CA ARG A 42 -4.52 -8.03 5.55
C ARG A 42 -4.91 -6.88 6.46
#